data_AF-A0A484FGD0-F1
#
_entry.id   AF-A0A484FGD0-F1
#
_cell.length_a   1.000
_cell.length_b   1.000
_cell.length_c   1.000
_cell.angle_alpha   90.00
_cell.angle_beta   90.00
_cell.angle_gamma   90.00
#
_symmetry.space_group_name_H-M   'P 1'
#
loop_
_entity.id
_entity.type
_entity.pdbx_description
1 polymer ?
#
loop_
_entity_poly.entity_id
_entity_poly.type
_entity_poly.pdbx_seq_one_letter_code
_entity_poly.pdbx_strand_id
1 'polypeptide(L)'
;MGRRPPYMYVDAHHRRRHRHLLQQRVLADDRNPVSSYYHSSSLTQSSLRSREETDSSLPYLCSRRPSTSPVHHRHPASASYKPLTRTLFSTLVQRAAGSVMSQNRRVLQAQSYFRQRLNAIMALLQPAMASTTTTTTSTRSERVIPMVVAARRNLTLPERIPRGAWDSHMHVVDPASYPLSKDAVYCPKTHRLEHALAFESSVGIDNIVLVQPSIYGTDNTCLLDALRALGPRRGRAVVAFEPGSVPRRTLAEWHDLGVRGVRINLSSVGRLLSAAELSDLLLRYAADCRPLDWVIQVYMPMSMIPLLEPVVPALGVRVCVDHLGHPDIKAAAAENPYDVEGFGALARLLRAGDTYVKLSAPYRLSARADHGDIEPVAREVLRLRGLDRVVFATDWPHTRFEGLDIRPWMETVLDWCGRDDVLADRLFRGNAEDLWNTRRRV
;
A
#
# COMPACT_ATOMS: atom_id res chain seq x y z
N MET A 1 -66.77 2.42 30.02
CA MET A 1 -67.83 2.22 29.00
C MET A 1 -67.97 3.51 28.20
N GLY A 2 -68.12 3.44 26.87
CA GLY A 2 -68.13 4.62 25.98
C GLY A 2 -66.75 5.26 25.79
N ARG A 3 -66.48 6.05 24.73
CA ARG A 3 -67.35 6.51 23.62
C ARG A 3 -66.66 6.33 22.23
N ARG A 4 -67.43 6.53 21.15
CA ARG A 4 -67.13 6.52 19.70
C ARG A 4 -67.92 7.68 19.04
N PRO A 5 -67.82 7.95 17.71
CA PRO A 5 -66.72 7.75 16.75
C PRO A 5 -66.10 9.16 16.51
N PRO A 6 -66.20 9.89 15.36
CA PRO A 6 -66.28 9.57 13.91
C PRO A 6 -65.00 8.88 13.36
N TYR A 7 -64.59 8.88 12.07
CA TYR A 7 -65.15 9.33 10.77
C TYR A 7 -65.08 8.16 9.73
N MET A 8 -65.66 8.33 8.54
CA MET A 8 -65.84 7.26 7.52
C MET A 8 -65.11 7.54 6.18
N TYR A 9 -64.96 6.48 5.37
CA TYR A 9 -65.01 6.36 3.88
C TYR A 9 -64.91 7.62 2.98
N VAL A 10 -64.42 7.58 1.73
CA VAL A 10 -64.00 6.48 0.81
C VAL A 10 -62.50 6.68 0.45
N ASP A 11 -61.83 6.27 -0.65
CA ASP A 11 -62.15 5.53 -1.90
C ASP A 11 -60.92 4.74 -2.43
N ALA A 12 -61.03 4.08 -3.58
CA ALA A 12 -59.97 3.33 -4.25
C ALA A 12 -59.51 3.96 -5.58
N HIS A 13 -58.23 3.80 -5.96
CA HIS A 13 -57.87 3.67 -7.39
C HIS A 13 -56.55 2.91 -7.65
N HIS A 14 -56.65 1.90 -8.51
CA HIS A 14 -55.61 1.38 -9.43
C HIS A 14 -54.21 0.95 -8.93
N ARG A 15 -54.02 -0.39 -8.86
CA ARG A 15 -52.76 -1.04 -9.24
C ARG A 15 -52.66 -1.18 -10.78
N ARG A 16 -51.46 -1.49 -11.29
CA ARG A 16 -51.08 -1.88 -12.68
C ARG A 16 -50.85 -0.75 -13.71
N ARG A 17 -49.58 -0.58 -14.08
CA ARG A 17 -48.99 -0.17 -15.39
C ARG A 17 -47.46 -0.01 -15.16
N HIS A 18 -46.52 -0.37 -16.03
CA HIS A 18 -46.56 -1.03 -17.34
C HIS A 18 -45.58 -2.22 -17.38
N ARG A 19 -45.96 -3.30 -18.08
CA ARG A 19 -45.07 -4.27 -18.74
C ARG A 19 -45.74 -4.66 -20.07
N HIS A 20 -44.95 -4.95 -21.11
CA HIS A 20 -45.36 -5.14 -22.52
C HIS A 20 -45.87 -3.90 -23.28
N LEU A 21 -45.04 -3.49 -24.24
CA LEU A 21 -45.29 -3.13 -25.65
C LEU A 21 -43.86 -2.94 -26.23
N LEU A 22 -43.43 -3.48 -27.37
CA LEU A 22 -44.11 -4.25 -28.42
C LEU A 22 -43.34 -5.55 -28.75
N GLN A 23 -43.99 -6.47 -29.47
CA GLN A 23 -43.33 -7.46 -30.32
C GLN A 23 -44.17 -7.69 -31.59
N GLN A 24 -43.51 -8.00 -32.72
CA GLN A 24 -44.05 -8.51 -33.98
C GLN A 24 -44.97 -7.63 -34.86
N ARG A 25 -44.37 -7.02 -35.89
CA ARG A 25 -44.64 -7.30 -37.32
C ARG A 25 -43.30 -7.21 -38.09
N VAL A 26 -43.08 -7.78 -39.29
CA VAL A 26 -43.29 -9.14 -39.84
C VAL A 26 -42.80 -9.09 -41.30
N LEU A 27 -41.74 -9.84 -41.66
CA LEU A 27 -41.21 -10.16 -43.02
C LEU A 27 -40.80 -8.94 -43.91
N ALA A 28 -39.77 -8.97 -44.78
CA ALA A 28 -38.69 -9.91 -45.12
C ALA A 28 -37.37 -9.07 -45.31
N ASP A 29 -36.31 -9.33 -46.09
CA ASP A 29 -35.87 -10.41 -47.01
C ASP A 29 -34.31 -10.33 -47.06
N ASP A 30 -33.55 -11.40 -46.78
CA ASP A 30 -32.80 -12.26 -47.73
C ASP A 30 -31.37 -11.77 -48.14
N ARG A 31 -30.45 -12.75 -48.34
CA ARG A 31 -29.10 -12.72 -49.00
C ARG A 31 -27.84 -12.12 -48.32
N ASN A 32 -27.14 -13.03 -47.63
CA ASN A 32 -25.72 -13.46 -47.84
C ASN A 32 -24.49 -12.51 -47.61
N PRO A 33 -23.30 -13.08 -47.28
CA PRO A 33 -22.03 -12.35 -47.03
C PRO A 33 -20.96 -12.56 -48.12
N VAL A 34 -19.80 -11.86 -48.00
CA VAL A 34 -18.44 -12.12 -48.59
C VAL A 34 -17.57 -10.86 -48.33
N SER A 35 -16.24 -10.85 -48.23
CA SER A 35 -15.23 -11.83 -47.77
C SER A 35 -13.89 -11.09 -47.50
N SER A 36 -12.85 -11.81 -47.08
CA SER A 36 -11.47 -11.34 -46.88
C SER A 36 -10.79 -10.80 -48.14
N TYR A 37 -9.78 -9.93 -47.97
CA TYR A 37 -8.60 -9.92 -48.85
C TYR A 37 -7.29 -9.65 -48.10
N TYR A 38 -6.35 -10.58 -48.22
CA TYR A 38 -4.91 -10.32 -48.06
C TYR A 38 -4.37 -9.81 -49.40
N HIS A 39 -3.47 -8.83 -49.39
CA HIS A 39 -2.32 -8.88 -50.29
C HIS A 39 -1.08 -8.15 -49.78
N SER A 40 0.07 -8.73 -50.08
CA SER A 40 1.41 -8.20 -49.85
C SER A 40 1.90 -7.41 -51.06
N SER A 41 2.75 -6.40 -50.84
CA SER A 41 3.75 -5.96 -51.81
C SER A 41 4.95 -5.33 -51.11
N SER A 42 6.15 -5.72 -51.52
CA SER A 42 7.44 -5.13 -51.16
C SER A 42 8.18 -4.73 -52.44
N LEU A 43 9.00 -3.66 -52.38
CA LEU A 43 10.09 -3.21 -53.29
C LEU A 43 10.33 -1.71 -52.99
N THR A 44 11.35 -1.30 -52.21
CA THR A 44 12.79 -1.08 -52.53
C THR A 44 13.14 0.28 -53.19
N GLN A 45 14.14 0.95 -52.59
CA GLN A 45 15.03 1.99 -53.17
C GLN A 45 14.41 3.37 -53.55
N SER A 46 15.16 4.48 -53.56
CA SER A 46 16.36 4.86 -52.77
C SER A 46 16.67 6.36 -52.88
N SER A 47 17.39 6.89 -51.90
CA SER A 47 18.15 8.17 -51.89
C SER A 47 17.39 9.50 -52.02
N LEU A 48 17.77 10.45 -51.15
CA LEU A 48 18.23 11.78 -51.58
C LEU A 48 19.08 12.41 -50.45
N ARG A 49 19.80 13.51 -50.75
CA ARG A 49 20.90 14.03 -49.92
C ARG A 49 20.52 15.22 -49.03
N SER A 50 21.24 15.30 -47.92
CA SER A 50 21.57 16.46 -47.06
C SER A 50 21.44 17.87 -47.66
N ARG A 51 21.01 18.82 -46.82
CA ARG A 51 21.57 20.18 -46.76
C ARG A 51 21.44 20.79 -45.36
N GLU A 52 22.31 21.76 -45.06
CA GLU A 52 22.43 22.48 -43.79
C GLU A 52 21.85 23.92 -43.93
N GLU A 53 22.24 24.82 -43.02
CA GLU A 53 21.85 26.24 -42.83
C GLU A 53 20.55 26.39 -42.01
N THR A 54 20.49 26.96 -40.80
CA THR A 54 21.16 28.11 -40.14
C THR A 54 20.79 29.50 -40.67
N ASP A 55 19.95 30.22 -39.92
CA ASP A 55 20.36 31.50 -39.31
C ASP A 55 19.50 31.79 -38.05
N SER A 56 19.55 33.02 -37.55
CA SER A 56 19.36 33.40 -36.15
C SER A 56 18.48 34.65 -35.99
N SER A 57 17.99 34.90 -34.76
CA SER A 57 17.88 36.27 -34.23
C SER A 57 17.55 36.30 -32.72
N LEU A 58 18.39 37.02 -31.98
CA LEU A 58 18.13 37.65 -30.68
C LEU A 58 17.79 39.15 -30.95
N PRO A 59 17.40 40.03 -29.97
CA PRO A 59 17.74 39.96 -28.54
C PRO A 59 16.67 40.50 -27.55
N TYR A 60 16.98 40.46 -26.24
CA TYR A 60 17.27 41.68 -25.45
C TYR A 60 17.89 41.34 -24.08
N LEU A 61 18.71 42.25 -23.55
CA LEU A 61 19.41 42.13 -22.25
C LEU A 61 18.89 43.16 -21.24
N CYS A 62 18.84 42.78 -19.97
CA CYS A 62 18.93 43.72 -18.85
C CYS A 62 19.69 43.08 -17.68
N SER A 63 20.53 43.84 -16.99
CA SER A 63 21.47 43.32 -15.99
C SER A 63 21.60 44.23 -14.77
N ARG A 64 21.74 43.64 -13.58
CA ARG A 64 22.20 44.32 -12.36
C ARG A 64 23.08 43.39 -11.52
N ARG A 65 24.16 43.96 -10.96
CA ARG A 65 25.03 43.35 -9.93
C ARG A 65 24.65 43.89 -8.53
N PRO A 66 25.09 43.20 -7.48
CA PRO A 66 26.09 43.78 -6.56
C PRO A 66 27.30 42.82 -6.40
N SER A 67 28.57 43.23 -6.50
CA SER A 67 29.34 44.25 -5.76
C SER A 67 29.74 43.82 -4.33
N THR A 68 30.99 43.38 -4.16
CA THR A 68 31.58 42.91 -2.90
C THR A 68 32.62 43.88 -2.35
N SER A 69 32.54 44.25 -1.07
CA SER A 69 33.66 44.77 -0.26
C SER A 69 33.30 44.75 1.24
N PRO A 70 34.29 44.65 2.15
CA PRO A 70 34.06 44.40 3.58
C PRO A 70 33.90 45.67 4.43
N VAL A 71 33.33 45.54 5.62
CA VAL A 71 33.25 46.59 6.65
C VAL A 71 33.73 46.05 8.01
N HIS A 72 34.65 46.75 8.66
CA HIS A 72 35.07 46.48 10.03
C HIS A 72 33.99 46.91 11.05
N HIS A 73 33.80 46.11 12.10
CA HIS A 73 33.21 46.59 13.35
C HIS A 73 34.25 46.60 14.48
N ARG A 74 34.28 47.71 15.24
CA ARG A 74 35.10 47.87 16.45
C ARG A 74 34.32 47.43 17.69
N HIS A 75 35.04 46.98 18.72
CA HIS A 75 34.50 46.84 20.07
C HIS A 75 34.11 48.20 20.68
N PRO A 76 33.20 48.19 21.67
CA PRO A 76 33.43 48.91 22.92
C PRO A 76 33.57 47.96 24.12
N ALA A 77 33.90 48.55 25.28
CA ALA A 77 34.58 47.88 26.39
C ALA A 77 33.70 47.04 27.35
N SER A 78 34.42 46.22 28.12
CA SER A 78 34.02 45.41 29.26
C SER A 78 33.15 46.09 30.34
N ALA A 79 32.27 45.32 30.97
CA ALA A 79 31.92 45.44 32.39
C ALA A 79 32.47 44.21 33.15
N SER A 80 32.82 44.38 34.43
CA SER A 80 33.59 43.38 35.20
C SER A 80 32.75 42.66 36.27
N TYR A 81 32.99 41.36 36.46
CA TYR A 81 32.48 40.58 37.58
C TYR A 81 33.56 39.63 38.13
N LYS A 82 33.74 39.62 39.46
CA LYS A 82 34.63 38.68 40.17
C LYS A 82 33.86 37.41 40.58
N PRO A 83 34.53 36.24 40.69
CA PRO A 83 33.86 34.98 40.97
C PRO A 83 33.58 34.78 42.47
N LEU A 84 32.48 34.08 42.79
CA LEU A 84 32.20 33.56 44.14
C LEU A 84 31.76 32.08 44.10
N THR A 85 32.27 31.33 45.09
CA THR A 85 31.77 30.02 45.57
C THR A 85 31.52 28.91 44.53
N ARG A 86 32.60 28.24 44.13
CA ARG A 86 32.62 26.89 43.47
C ARG A 86 32.04 25.76 44.36
N THR A 87 31.55 26.08 45.56
CA THR A 87 31.24 25.13 46.64
C THR A 87 29.82 24.55 46.58
N LEU A 88 28.82 25.30 46.09
CA LEU A 88 27.40 24.90 46.11
C LEU A 88 27.01 23.88 45.02
N PHE A 89 27.80 23.77 43.94
CA PHE A 89 27.50 22.84 42.84
C PHE A 89 27.85 21.39 43.18
N SER A 90 28.84 21.17 44.05
CA SER A 90 29.31 19.84 44.45
C SER A 90 28.23 19.03 45.20
N THR A 91 27.59 19.66 46.18
CA THR A 91 26.61 19.02 47.07
C THR A 91 25.28 18.65 46.40
N LEU A 92 24.88 19.36 45.33
CA LEU A 92 23.72 18.95 44.53
C LEU A 92 24.01 17.70 43.69
N VAL A 93 25.15 17.67 42.99
CA VAL A 93 25.54 16.54 42.13
C VAL A 93 25.70 15.24 42.93
N GLN A 94 26.30 15.31 44.13
CA GLN A 94 26.46 14.15 45.00
C GLN A 94 25.13 13.57 45.51
N ARG A 95 24.12 14.41 45.79
CA ARG A 95 22.78 13.94 46.20
C ARG A 95 21.99 13.32 45.05
N ALA A 96 22.12 13.83 43.82
CA ALA A 96 21.48 13.24 42.65
C ALA A 96 22.03 11.84 42.32
N ALA A 97 23.36 11.67 42.33
CA ALA A 97 24.02 10.40 42.00
C ALA A 97 23.62 9.25 42.93
N GLY A 98 23.53 9.50 44.24
CA GLY A 98 23.15 8.49 45.24
C GLY A 98 21.74 7.90 45.02
N SER A 99 20.80 8.71 44.55
CA SER A 99 19.43 8.26 44.27
C SER A 99 19.39 7.28 43.09
N VAL A 100 20.00 7.67 41.96
CA VAL A 100 20.01 6.89 40.71
C VAL A 100 20.72 5.53 40.88
N MET A 101 21.83 5.48 41.63
CA MET A 101 22.52 4.21 41.91
C MET A 101 21.70 3.27 42.80
N SER A 102 20.78 3.77 43.63
CA SER A 102 19.93 2.93 44.49
C SER A 102 18.82 2.20 43.71
N GLN A 103 18.22 2.87 42.71
CA GLN A 103 17.15 2.28 41.90
C GLN A 103 17.70 1.21 40.95
N ASN A 104 18.82 1.48 40.26
CA ASN A 104 19.46 0.51 39.36
C ASN A 104 19.88 -0.78 40.07
N ARG A 105 20.28 -0.72 41.36
CA ARG A 105 20.67 -1.91 42.13
C ARG A 105 19.52 -2.91 42.31
N ARG A 106 18.27 -2.43 42.47
CA ARG A 106 17.07 -3.27 42.61
C ARG A 106 16.68 -3.92 41.28
N VAL A 107 16.78 -3.19 40.17
CA VAL A 107 16.48 -3.72 38.82
C VAL A 107 17.47 -4.83 38.45
N LEU A 108 18.77 -4.62 38.69
CA LEU A 108 19.80 -5.62 38.43
C LEU A 108 19.64 -6.88 39.31
N GLN A 109 19.24 -6.73 40.58
CA GLN A 109 18.95 -7.88 41.45
C GLN A 109 17.71 -8.66 40.98
N ALA A 110 16.66 -7.99 40.51
CA ALA A 110 15.50 -8.66 39.92
C ALA A 110 15.86 -9.43 38.65
N GLN A 111 16.70 -8.85 37.78
CA GLN A 111 17.20 -9.50 36.57
C GLN A 111 18.11 -10.70 36.86
N SER A 112 18.99 -10.62 37.87
CA SER A 112 19.81 -11.77 38.27
C SER A 112 18.98 -12.90 38.88
N TYR A 113 17.99 -12.57 39.72
CA TYR A 113 17.07 -13.54 40.31
C TYR A 113 16.22 -14.25 39.23
N PHE A 114 15.74 -13.50 38.23
CA PHE A 114 15.02 -14.06 37.10
C PHE A 114 15.89 -15.00 36.27
N ARG A 115 17.14 -14.62 35.94
CA ARG A 115 18.11 -15.51 35.27
C ARG A 115 18.41 -16.77 36.07
N GLN A 116 18.61 -16.66 37.38
CA GLN A 116 18.88 -17.83 38.25
C GLN A 116 17.69 -18.79 38.29
N ARG A 117 16.44 -18.29 38.37
CA ARG A 117 15.24 -19.13 38.24
C ARG A 117 15.11 -19.76 36.86
N LEU A 118 15.38 -19.02 35.78
CA LEU A 118 15.31 -19.56 34.42
C LEU A 118 16.32 -20.70 34.22
N ASN A 119 17.57 -20.52 34.68
CA ASN A 119 18.61 -21.54 34.60
C ASN A 119 18.27 -22.77 35.46
N ALA A 120 17.68 -22.59 36.65
CA ALA A 120 17.22 -23.70 37.49
C ALA A 120 16.07 -24.50 36.84
N ILE A 121 15.15 -23.83 36.15
CA ILE A 121 14.07 -24.49 35.39
C ILE A 121 14.65 -25.27 34.20
N MET A 122 15.62 -24.71 33.47
CA MET A 122 16.27 -25.41 32.35
C MET A 122 17.11 -26.62 32.83
N ALA A 123 17.72 -26.54 34.02
CA ALA A 123 18.44 -27.67 34.62
C ALA A 123 17.51 -28.81 35.08
N LEU A 124 16.25 -28.51 35.42
CA LEU A 124 15.23 -29.51 35.76
C LEU A 124 14.63 -30.23 34.54
N LEU A 125 14.96 -29.79 33.32
CA LEU A 125 14.46 -30.37 32.06
C LEU A 125 15.44 -31.36 31.40
N GLN A 126 16.47 -31.82 32.13
CA GLN A 126 17.42 -32.84 31.65
C GLN A 126 17.46 -34.09 32.55
N PRO A 127 16.87 -35.20 32.10
CA PRO A 127 17.38 -36.54 32.34
C PRO A 127 18.32 -36.91 31.20
N ALA A 128 19.61 -37.07 31.48
CA ALA A 128 20.56 -37.61 30.51
C ALA A 128 20.51 -39.15 30.51
N MET A 129 20.56 -39.76 29.33
CA MET A 129 21.09 -41.11 29.15
C MET A 129 22.08 -41.09 28.00
N ALA A 130 23.31 -41.51 28.28
CA ALA A 130 24.40 -41.56 27.33
C ALA A 130 24.75 -43.01 26.99
N SER A 131 25.41 -43.20 25.86
CA SER A 131 26.19 -44.40 25.51
C SER A 131 25.44 -45.73 25.41
N THR A 132 25.09 -46.09 24.17
CA THR A 132 25.43 -47.44 23.67
C THR A 132 26.06 -47.29 22.29
N THR A 133 27.33 -47.70 22.17
CA THR A 133 28.08 -47.67 20.91
C THR A 133 27.70 -48.86 20.03
N THR A 134 27.20 -48.58 18.82
CA THR A 134 27.07 -49.61 17.77
C THR A 134 27.59 -49.06 16.46
N THR A 135 28.73 -49.58 16.00
CA THR A 135 29.36 -49.18 14.73
C THR A 135 28.59 -49.77 13.55
N THR A 136 27.92 -48.91 12.77
CA THR A 136 27.32 -49.31 11.49
C THR A 136 27.67 -48.31 10.40
N THR A 137 28.53 -48.71 9.47
CA THR A 137 28.94 -47.90 8.31
C THR A 137 27.73 -47.63 7.41
N SER A 138 27.31 -46.38 7.29
CA SER A 138 26.17 -45.97 6.45
C SER A 138 26.58 -44.91 5.44
N THR A 139 26.87 -45.37 4.21
CA THR A 139 27.08 -44.51 3.04
C THR A 139 25.75 -43.94 2.56
N ARG A 140 25.21 -42.96 3.30
CA ARG A 140 23.92 -42.35 2.98
C ARG A 140 24.02 -41.45 1.74
N SER A 141 23.61 -42.03 0.61
CA SER A 141 23.47 -41.32 -0.67
C SER A 141 22.40 -40.21 -0.62
N GLU A 142 22.42 -39.38 -1.66
CA GLU A 142 21.75 -38.09 -1.78
C GLU A 142 20.21 -38.15 -2.04
N ARG A 143 19.61 -36.96 -2.23
CA ARG A 143 18.38 -36.69 -3.03
C ARG A 143 17.06 -37.32 -2.55
N VAL A 144 16.39 -36.64 -1.60
CA VAL A 144 14.92 -36.66 -1.46
C VAL A 144 14.38 -35.23 -1.40
N ILE A 145 14.60 -34.46 -2.47
CA ILE A 145 14.26 -33.02 -2.54
C ILE A 145 13.46 -32.58 -3.79
N PRO A 146 13.62 -33.14 -5.02
CA PRO A 146 13.00 -32.57 -6.23
C PRO A 146 11.46 -32.51 -6.24
N MET A 147 10.80 -33.59 -5.81
CA MET A 147 9.41 -33.90 -6.18
C MET A 147 8.37 -32.83 -5.78
N VAL A 148 8.53 -32.20 -4.61
CA VAL A 148 7.52 -31.26 -4.06
C VAL A 148 7.57 -29.86 -4.71
N VAL A 149 8.72 -29.45 -5.30
CA VAL A 149 8.73 -28.19 -6.10
C VAL A 149 8.05 -28.42 -7.44
N ALA A 150 8.33 -29.55 -8.10
CA ALA A 150 7.69 -29.90 -9.36
C ALA A 150 6.16 -29.99 -9.20
N ALA A 151 5.68 -30.64 -8.13
CA ALA A 151 4.24 -30.76 -7.86
C ALA A 151 3.50 -29.41 -7.75
N ARG A 152 4.13 -28.37 -7.16
CA ARG A 152 3.51 -27.04 -7.04
C ARG A 152 3.52 -26.23 -8.33
N ARG A 153 4.51 -26.44 -9.21
CA ARG A 153 4.56 -25.82 -10.56
C ARG A 153 3.55 -26.45 -11.55
N ASN A 154 2.88 -27.52 -11.15
CA ASN A 154 1.79 -28.14 -11.92
C ASN A 154 0.39 -27.64 -11.49
N LEU A 155 0.29 -26.80 -10.45
CA LEU A 155 -0.96 -26.14 -10.06
C LEU A 155 -1.16 -24.86 -10.89
N THR A 156 -2.39 -24.58 -11.29
CA THR A 156 -2.74 -23.29 -11.91
C THR A 156 -2.72 -22.15 -10.89
N LEU A 157 -2.53 -20.90 -11.34
CA LEU A 157 -2.52 -19.73 -10.46
C LEU A 157 -3.69 -19.71 -9.43
N PRO A 158 -4.97 -19.93 -9.80
CA PRO A 158 -6.07 -19.94 -8.83
C PRO A 158 -5.99 -21.07 -7.79
N GLU A 159 -5.31 -22.18 -8.08
CA GLU A 159 -5.07 -23.29 -7.14
C GLU A 159 -3.87 -23.02 -6.20
N ARG A 160 -2.95 -22.13 -6.60
CA ARG A 160 -1.83 -21.66 -5.78
C ARG A 160 -2.22 -20.55 -4.80
N ILE A 161 -3.28 -19.79 -5.10
CA ILE A 161 -3.75 -18.67 -4.26
C ILE A 161 -4.52 -19.20 -3.03
N PRO A 162 -4.22 -18.71 -1.81
CA PRO A 162 -4.94 -19.10 -0.60
C PRO A 162 -6.44 -18.73 -0.66
N ARG A 163 -7.32 -19.70 -0.33
CA ARG A 163 -8.77 -19.44 -0.23
C ARG A 163 -9.07 -18.33 0.77
N GLY A 164 -9.93 -17.39 0.39
CA GLY A 164 -10.18 -16.19 1.17
C GLY A 164 -9.15 -15.09 0.98
N ALA A 165 -8.29 -15.15 -0.05
CA ALA A 165 -7.35 -14.09 -0.41
C ALA A 165 -8.04 -12.72 -0.62
N TRP A 166 -7.24 -11.66 -0.50
CA TRP A 166 -7.62 -10.26 -0.64
C TRP A 166 -6.72 -9.53 -1.64
N ASP A 167 -7.29 -8.95 -2.68
CA ASP A 167 -6.60 -7.87 -3.40
C ASP A 167 -6.68 -6.60 -2.53
N SER A 168 -5.52 -6.14 -2.04
CA SER A 168 -5.43 -4.94 -1.19
C SER A 168 -5.36 -3.61 -1.95
N HIS A 169 -5.44 -3.58 -3.29
CA HIS A 169 -5.50 -2.34 -4.08
C HIS A 169 -6.15 -2.60 -5.45
N MET A 170 -7.43 -2.25 -5.57
CA MET A 170 -8.16 -2.28 -6.84
C MET A 170 -8.94 -0.98 -7.06
N HIS A 171 -9.15 -0.57 -8.32
CA HIS A 171 -10.02 0.53 -8.69
C HIS A 171 -11.26 0.03 -9.45
N VAL A 172 -12.42 0.66 -9.21
CA VAL A 172 -13.58 0.59 -10.10
C VAL A 172 -13.80 1.94 -10.77
N VAL A 173 -14.24 1.91 -12.02
CA VAL A 173 -14.25 3.09 -12.90
C VAL A 173 -15.44 3.01 -13.87
N ASP A 174 -16.28 4.04 -13.89
CA ASP A 174 -17.31 4.22 -14.92
C ASP A 174 -17.53 5.72 -15.21
N PRO A 175 -16.78 6.33 -16.15
CA PRO A 175 -16.89 7.75 -16.47
C PRO A 175 -18.19 8.11 -17.21
N ALA A 176 -18.99 7.13 -17.64
CA ALA A 176 -20.30 7.37 -18.25
C ALA A 176 -21.41 7.55 -17.18
N SER A 177 -21.19 7.04 -15.97
CA SER A 177 -22.16 7.08 -14.87
C SER A 177 -21.74 8.04 -13.74
N TYR A 178 -20.43 8.25 -13.54
CA TYR A 178 -19.87 9.11 -12.50
C TYR A 178 -18.95 10.17 -13.15
N PRO A 179 -19.20 11.48 -12.96
CA PRO A 179 -18.35 12.53 -13.52
C PRO A 179 -16.90 12.45 -13.05
N LEU A 180 -15.95 12.78 -13.93
CA LEU A 180 -14.55 12.94 -13.56
C LEU A 180 -14.35 14.24 -12.75
N SER A 181 -13.35 14.23 -11.88
CA SER A 181 -12.85 15.44 -11.21
C SER A 181 -12.32 16.44 -12.25
N LYS A 182 -12.36 17.73 -11.91
CA LYS A 182 -11.74 18.81 -12.70
C LYS A 182 -10.23 18.62 -12.83
N ASP A 183 -9.62 17.97 -11.85
CA ASP A 183 -8.17 17.69 -11.77
C ASP A 183 -7.79 16.30 -12.33
N ALA A 184 -8.71 15.64 -13.07
CA ALA A 184 -8.48 14.30 -13.62
C ALA A 184 -7.48 14.33 -14.78
N VAL A 185 -6.23 13.96 -14.50
CA VAL A 185 -5.10 13.98 -15.47
C VAL A 185 -5.18 12.92 -16.59
N TYR A 186 -6.25 12.12 -16.66
CA TYR A 186 -6.54 11.20 -17.77
C TYR A 186 -8.02 10.80 -17.79
N CYS A 187 -8.55 10.47 -18.97
CA CYS A 187 -9.85 9.84 -19.12
C CYS A 187 -9.68 8.30 -19.24
N PRO A 188 -10.28 7.49 -18.35
CA PRO A 188 -10.13 6.04 -18.32
C PRO A 188 -11.15 5.30 -19.20
N LYS A 189 -10.96 4.01 -19.41
CA LYS A 189 -12.01 3.09 -19.90
C LYS A 189 -12.94 2.65 -18.76
N THR A 190 -14.13 2.14 -19.08
CA THR A 190 -15.10 1.63 -18.10
C THR A 190 -14.69 0.25 -17.56
N HIS A 191 -14.37 0.20 -16.27
CA HIS A 191 -13.94 -0.96 -15.50
C HIS A 191 -14.80 -1.08 -14.23
N ARG A 192 -16.03 -1.57 -14.42
CA ARG A 192 -17.04 -1.74 -13.35
C ARG A 192 -16.73 -2.91 -12.42
N LEU A 193 -17.46 -2.97 -11.30
CA LEU A 193 -17.39 -4.08 -10.34
C LEU A 193 -17.63 -5.46 -10.99
N GLU A 194 -18.50 -5.54 -12.00
CA GLU A 194 -18.74 -6.78 -12.75
C GLU A 194 -17.49 -7.26 -13.53
N HIS A 195 -16.71 -6.33 -14.08
CA HIS A 195 -15.43 -6.63 -14.72
C HIS A 195 -14.35 -7.00 -13.68
N ALA A 196 -14.33 -6.32 -12.53
CA ALA A 196 -13.44 -6.63 -11.41
C ALA A 196 -13.69 -8.06 -10.87
N LEU A 197 -14.94 -8.41 -10.58
CA LEU A 197 -15.33 -9.74 -10.09
C LEU A 197 -14.99 -10.86 -11.07
N ALA A 198 -15.14 -10.62 -12.39
CA ALA A 198 -14.73 -11.57 -13.42
C ALA A 198 -13.20 -11.75 -13.47
N PHE A 199 -12.44 -10.66 -13.29
CA PHE A 199 -10.98 -10.72 -13.21
C PHE A 199 -10.50 -11.47 -11.95
N GLU A 200 -11.00 -11.12 -10.76
CA GLU A 200 -10.64 -11.75 -9.48
C GLU A 200 -10.94 -13.26 -9.48
N SER A 201 -12.11 -13.64 -10.00
CA SER A 201 -12.49 -15.05 -10.18
C SER A 201 -11.61 -15.80 -11.17
N SER A 202 -10.88 -15.10 -12.07
CA SER A 202 -9.93 -15.70 -13.01
C SER A 202 -8.50 -15.83 -12.45
N VAL A 203 -8.23 -15.29 -11.26
CA VAL A 203 -6.95 -15.41 -10.56
C VAL A 203 -7.07 -16.06 -9.18
N GLY A 204 -8.28 -16.40 -8.73
CA GLY A 204 -8.54 -17.13 -7.48
C GLY A 204 -8.66 -16.26 -6.23
N ILE A 205 -8.87 -14.95 -6.38
CA ILE A 205 -9.01 -14.03 -5.24
C ILE A 205 -10.50 -13.86 -4.87
N ASP A 206 -10.80 -13.96 -3.58
CA ASP A 206 -12.16 -13.96 -3.06
C ASP A 206 -12.67 -12.57 -2.63
N ASN A 207 -11.78 -11.65 -2.22
CA ASN A 207 -12.14 -10.42 -1.53
C ASN A 207 -11.35 -9.20 -2.07
N ILE A 208 -11.97 -8.02 -2.04
CA ILE A 208 -11.46 -6.83 -2.73
C ILE A 208 -11.41 -5.62 -1.78
N VAL A 209 -10.29 -4.89 -1.81
CA VAL A 209 -10.15 -3.54 -1.24
C VAL A 209 -10.25 -2.51 -2.37
N LEU A 210 -11.42 -1.88 -2.49
CA LEU A 210 -11.66 -0.79 -3.42
C LEU A 210 -10.96 0.48 -2.95
N VAL A 211 -10.01 0.98 -3.73
CA VAL A 211 -9.26 2.21 -3.44
C VAL A 211 -9.77 3.33 -4.35
N GLN A 212 -9.99 4.52 -3.80
CA GLN A 212 -10.42 5.70 -4.55
C GLN A 212 -9.36 6.10 -5.60
N PRO A 213 -9.68 6.10 -6.91
CA PRO A 213 -8.75 6.54 -7.95
C PRO A 213 -8.80 8.07 -8.10
N SER A 214 -7.66 8.71 -8.34
CA SER A 214 -7.54 10.19 -8.33
C SER A 214 -8.39 10.91 -9.39
N ILE A 215 -8.82 10.20 -10.44
CA ILE A 215 -9.74 10.68 -11.47
C ILE A 215 -11.10 11.15 -10.93
N TYR A 216 -11.52 10.69 -9.75
CA TYR A 216 -12.77 11.12 -9.10
C TYR A 216 -12.52 12.09 -7.94
N GLY A 217 -11.26 12.43 -7.65
CA GLY A 217 -10.90 13.28 -6.51
C GLY A 217 -11.48 12.74 -5.20
N THR A 218 -12.27 13.56 -4.52
CA THR A 218 -12.97 13.23 -3.26
C THR A 218 -14.43 12.79 -3.45
N ASP A 219 -14.94 12.66 -4.68
CA ASP A 219 -16.23 12.02 -4.94
C ASP A 219 -16.06 10.50 -4.90
N ASN A 220 -16.38 9.91 -3.75
CA ASN A 220 -16.25 8.48 -3.51
C ASN A 220 -17.46 7.67 -4.03
N THR A 221 -18.46 8.28 -4.68
CA THR A 221 -19.76 7.64 -4.95
C THR A 221 -19.62 6.34 -5.76
N CYS A 222 -18.83 6.34 -6.84
CA CYS A 222 -18.56 5.14 -7.65
C CYS A 222 -17.98 3.98 -6.82
N LEU A 223 -17.07 4.27 -5.89
CA LEU A 223 -16.45 3.30 -4.98
C LEU A 223 -17.44 2.82 -3.91
N LEU A 224 -18.25 3.73 -3.37
CA LEU A 224 -19.23 3.41 -2.32
C LEU A 224 -20.39 2.55 -2.88
N ASP A 225 -20.82 2.77 -4.13
CA ASP A 225 -21.83 1.93 -4.78
C ASP A 225 -21.30 0.53 -5.12
N ALA A 226 -20.05 0.41 -5.57
CA ALA A 226 -19.41 -0.89 -5.72
C ALA A 226 -19.22 -1.60 -4.36
N LEU A 227 -18.89 -0.86 -3.29
CA LEU A 227 -18.79 -1.42 -1.93
C LEU A 227 -20.16 -1.89 -1.40
N ARG A 228 -21.25 -1.17 -1.68
CA ARG A 228 -22.64 -1.59 -1.38
C ARG A 228 -22.98 -2.92 -2.06
N ALA A 229 -22.58 -3.10 -3.32
CA ALA A 229 -22.83 -4.33 -4.07
C ALA A 229 -21.95 -5.52 -3.62
N LEU A 230 -20.71 -5.29 -3.17
CA LEU A 230 -19.86 -6.33 -2.56
C LEU A 230 -20.32 -6.74 -1.15
N GLY A 231 -20.73 -5.74 -0.36
CA GLY A 231 -21.04 -5.88 1.07
C GLY A 231 -19.81 -6.16 1.96
N PRO A 232 -19.90 -5.86 3.27
CA PRO A 232 -18.75 -5.92 4.20
C PRO A 232 -18.24 -7.34 4.52
N ARG A 233 -18.72 -8.38 3.82
CA ARG A 233 -18.17 -9.75 3.86
C ARG A 233 -17.02 -9.97 2.89
N ARG A 234 -17.06 -9.34 1.70
CA ARG A 234 -16.05 -9.49 0.63
C ARG A 234 -15.43 -8.15 0.21
N GLY A 235 -16.14 -7.05 0.46
CA GLY A 235 -15.67 -5.70 0.19
C GLY A 235 -15.02 -5.05 1.41
N ARG A 236 -13.97 -4.30 1.12
CA ARG A 236 -13.42 -3.20 1.93
C ARG A 236 -13.17 -2.02 1.02
N ALA A 237 -12.98 -0.83 1.59
CA ALA A 237 -12.53 0.30 0.78
C ALA A 237 -11.65 1.31 1.51
N VAL A 238 -10.94 2.11 0.72
CA VAL A 238 -10.11 3.24 1.12
C VAL A 238 -10.54 4.45 0.31
N VAL A 239 -11.18 5.40 0.99
CA VAL A 239 -11.76 6.63 0.40
C VAL A 239 -10.74 7.76 0.28
N ALA A 240 -11.05 8.85 -0.42
CA ALA A 240 -10.30 10.11 -0.34
C ALA A 240 -11.21 11.28 0.05
N PHE A 241 -10.76 12.10 1.00
CA PHE A 241 -11.44 13.31 1.50
C PHE A 241 -10.39 14.22 2.14
N GLU A 242 -10.61 15.53 2.25
CA GLU A 242 -9.69 16.41 2.99
C GLU A 242 -9.93 16.27 4.52
N PRO A 243 -8.89 16.25 5.36
CA PRO A 243 -9.05 15.93 6.77
C PRO A 243 -9.88 17.01 7.49
N GLY A 244 -10.85 16.58 8.29
CA GLY A 244 -11.87 17.42 8.91
C GLY A 244 -13.03 17.85 7.99
N SER A 245 -13.01 17.54 6.68
CA SER A 245 -14.12 17.94 5.77
C SER A 245 -15.36 17.06 5.87
N VAL A 246 -15.22 15.80 6.31
CA VAL A 246 -16.34 14.83 6.35
C VAL A 246 -16.90 14.74 7.76
N PRO A 247 -18.22 14.92 7.96
CA PRO A 247 -18.83 14.78 9.29
C PRO A 247 -18.60 13.38 9.89
N ARG A 248 -18.30 13.32 11.20
CA ARG A 248 -18.08 12.06 11.93
C ARG A 248 -19.19 11.02 11.73
N ARG A 249 -20.44 11.46 11.57
CA ARG A 249 -21.57 10.59 11.24
C ARG A 249 -21.38 9.87 9.90
N THR A 250 -20.97 10.60 8.86
CA THR A 250 -20.72 10.05 7.53
C THR A 250 -19.51 9.14 7.51
N LEU A 251 -18.46 9.44 8.30
CA LEU A 251 -17.33 8.51 8.50
C LEU A 251 -17.77 7.20 9.18
N ALA A 252 -18.71 7.25 10.13
CA ALA A 252 -19.30 6.05 10.73
C ALA A 252 -20.20 5.27 9.74
N GLU A 253 -21.06 5.95 8.99
CA GLU A 253 -21.88 5.34 7.92
C GLU A 253 -21.00 4.67 6.85
N TRP A 254 -19.83 5.24 6.54
CA TRP A 254 -18.81 4.64 5.68
C TRP A 254 -18.11 3.44 6.35
N HIS A 255 -17.81 3.52 7.66
CA HIS A 255 -17.22 2.40 8.40
C HIS A 255 -18.18 1.19 8.43
N ASP A 256 -19.46 1.38 8.70
CA ASP A 256 -20.46 0.31 8.74
C ASP A 256 -20.64 -0.35 7.37
N LEU A 257 -20.55 0.44 6.29
CA LEU A 257 -20.56 -0.07 4.91
C LEU A 257 -19.31 -0.91 4.56
N GLY A 258 -18.16 -0.65 5.19
CA GLY A 258 -16.92 -1.41 5.00
C GLY A 258 -15.67 -0.58 4.67
N VAL A 259 -15.73 0.76 4.71
CA VAL A 259 -14.54 1.60 4.57
C VAL A 259 -13.61 1.41 5.78
N ARG A 260 -12.31 1.29 5.54
CA ARG A 260 -11.27 1.02 6.56
C ARG A 260 -10.02 1.87 6.41
N GLY A 261 -10.06 2.92 5.60
CA GLY A 261 -8.93 3.84 5.48
C GLY A 261 -9.20 5.05 4.60
N VAL A 262 -8.23 5.95 4.60
CA VAL A 262 -8.17 7.14 3.73
C VAL A 262 -6.91 7.10 2.86
N ARG A 263 -7.00 7.52 1.60
CA ARG A 263 -5.89 7.56 0.64
C ARG A 263 -5.33 8.97 0.52
N ILE A 264 -4.04 9.11 0.76
CA ILE A 264 -3.23 10.28 0.43
C ILE A 264 -2.40 9.94 -0.81
N ASN A 265 -2.57 10.69 -1.89
CA ASN A 265 -1.89 10.45 -3.15
C ASN A 265 -1.01 11.66 -3.51
N LEU A 266 0.31 11.48 -3.40
CA LEU A 266 1.33 12.48 -3.71
C LEU A 266 1.98 12.17 -5.08
N SER A 267 2.30 10.90 -5.35
CA SER A 267 2.98 10.48 -6.58
C SER A 267 2.18 10.78 -7.85
N SER A 268 0.86 10.50 -7.89
CA SER A 268 0.08 10.70 -9.13
C SER A 268 -0.09 12.17 -9.53
N VAL A 269 0.20 13.11 -8.64
CA VAL A 269 0.03 14.55 -8.82
C VAL A 269 1.36 15.32 -8.72
N GLY A 270 2.49 14.62 -8.60
CA GLY A 270 3.82 15.22 -8.49
C GLY A 270 4.04 16.07 -7.22
N ARG A 271 3.21 15.91 -6.19
CA ARG A 271 3.20 16.78 -5.00
C ARG A 271 4.25 16.33 -3.98
N LEU A 272 5.41 16.98 -4.00
CA LEU A 272 6.36 16.92 -2.89
C LEU A 272 5.83 17.75 -1.69
N LEU A 273 6.22 17.37 -0.48
CA LEU A 273 5.90 18.05 0.78
C LEU A 273 7.14 18.13 1.64
N SER A 274 7.30 19.22 2.40
CA SER A 274 8.29 19.28 3.48
C SER A 274 7.91 18.35 4.64
N ALA A 275 8.89 18.05 5.51
CA ALA A 275 8.67 17.27 6.72
C ALA A 275 7.55 17.84 7.61
N ALA A 276 7.43 19.18 7.70
CA ALA A 276 6.42 19.84 8.50
C ALA A 276 5.01 19.69 7.90
N GLU A 277 4.86 19.91 6.60
CA GLU A 277 3.57 19.78 5.90
C GLU A 277 3.07 18.33 5.90
N LEU A 278 3.94 17.35 5.66
CA LEU A 278 3.57 15.94 5.70
C LEU A 278 3.18 15.52 7.13
N SER A 279 3.90 15.99 8.14
CA SER A 279 3.61 15.67 9.54
C SER A 279 2.25 16.23 9.99
N ASP A 280 1.97 17.51 9.73
CA ASP A 280 0.67 18.12 10.00
C ASP A 280 -0.47 17.41 9.25
N LEU A 281 -0.29 17.14 7.96
CA LEU A 281 -1.29 16.46 7.14
C LEU A 281 -1.66 15.08 7.71
N LEU A 282 -0.65 14.26 8.06
CA LEU A 282 -0.85 12.94 8.62
C LEU A 282 -1.48 12.99 10.02
N LEU A 283 -1.06 13.94 10.88
CA LEU A 283 -1.65 14.14 12.22
C LEU A 283 -3.13 14.55 12.14
N ARG A 284 -3.51 15.37 11.15
CA ARG A 284 -4.91 15.74 10.89
C ARG A 284 -5.73 14.54 10.39
N TYR A 285 -5.24 13.78 9.41
CA TYR A 285 -5.90 12.53 8.98
C TYR A 285 -6.04 11.50 10.11
N ALA A 286 -5.03 11.39 10.98
CA ALA A 286 -5.08 10.48 12.13
C ALA A 286 -6.14 10.88 13.16
N ALA A 287 -6.52 12.16 13.25
CA ALA A 287 -7.62 12.60 14.11
C ALA A 287 -8.99 12.07 13.65
N ASP A 288 -9.21 11.96 12.34
CA ASP A 288 -10.41 11.36 11.75
C ASP A 288 -10.37 9.82 11.76
N CYS A 289 -9.18 9.24 11.57
CA CYS A 289 -9.01 7.78 11.44
C CYS A 289 -8.98 7.03 12.79
N ARG A 290 -8.40 7.63 13.85
CA ARG A 290 -8.25 6.98 15.18
C ARG A 290 -9.56 6.44 15.77
N PRO A 291 -10.70 7.17 15.75
CA PRO A 291 -11.96 6.68 16.32
C PRO A 291 -12.55 5.44 15.63
N LEU A 292 -12.07 5.09 14.42
CA LEU A 292 -12.63 4.06 13.55
C LEU A 292 -11.67 2.90 13.26
N ASP A 293 -10.47 2.88 13.87
CA ASP A 293 -9.37 1.96 13.53
C ASP A 293 -9.09 1.95 12.01
N TRP A 294 -9.05 3.14 11.42
CA TRP A 294 -8.79 3.32 9.98
C TRP A 294 -7.31 3.46 9.67
N VAL A 295 -6.91 2.89 8.53
CA VAL A 295 -5.56 2.94 7.97
C VAL A 295 -5.36 4.23 7.16
N ILE A 296 -4.22 4.89 7.31
CA ILE A 296 -3.80 5.93 6.38
C ILE A 296 -2.99 5.26 5.26
N GLN A 297 -3.55 5.20 4.06
CA GLN A 297 -2.86 4.70 2.87
C GLN A 297 -2.12 5.86 2.19
N VAL A 298 -0.83 5.69 1.92
CA VAL A 298 0.02 6.71 1.27
C VAL A 298 0.61 6.19 -0.03
N TYR A 299 0.45 6.97 -1.11
CA TYR A 299 1.18 6.78 -2.36
C TYR A 299 2.11 7.98 -2.59
N MET A 300 3.41 7.75 -2.39
CA MET A 300 4.48 8.74 -2.39
C MET A 300 5.78 8.10 -2.95
N PRO A 301 6.74 8.88 -3.47
CA PRO A 301 8.03 8.35 -3.92
C PRO A 301 8.89 7.88 -2.75
N MET A 302 9.77 6.90 -2.99
CA MET A 302 10.60 6.27 -1.96
C MET A 302 11.50 7.29 -1.22
N SER A 303 12.03 8.29 -1.94
CA SER A 303 12.84 9.38 -1.38
C SER A 303 12.11 10.24 -0.33
N MET A 304 10.77 10.24 -0.31
CA MET A 304 9.98 10.90 0.74
C MET A 304 9.68 10.00 1.96
N ILE A 305 9.93 8.69 1.90
CA ILE A 305 9.63 7.76 3.03
C ILE A 305 10.41 8.09 4.33
N PRO A 306 11.66 8.61 4.31
CA PRO A 306 12.31 9.11 5.53
C PRO A 306 11.49 10.16 6.31
N LEU A 307 10.60 10.90 5.64
CA LEU A 307 9.73 11.90 6.28
C LEU A 307 8.60 11.26 7.13
N LEU A 308 8.32 9.96 6.94
CA LEU A 308 7.36 9.21 7.76
C LEU A 308 7.93 8.77 9.11
N GLU A 309 9.24 8.51 9.20
CA GLU A 309 9.90 7.99 10.40
C GLU A 309 9.64 8.79 11.70
N PRO A 310 9.72 10.14 11.71
CA PRO A 310 9.48 10.90 12.94
C PRO A 310 7.99 11.03 13.31
N VAL A 311 7.06 10.79 12.38
CA VAL A 311 5.63 11.06 12.59
C VAL A 311 4.78 9.81 12.80
N VAL A 312 5.07 8.69 12.13
CA VAL A 312 4.28 7.44 12.25
C VAL A 312 4.02 7.02 13.70
N PRO A 313 5.02 7.02 14.63
CA PRO A 313 4.80 6.66 16.03
C PRO A 313 3.82 7.58 16.79
N ALA A 314 3.56 8.79 16.30
CA ALA A 314 2.66 9.76 16.92
C ALA A 314 1.22 9.71 16.37
N LEU A 315 0.97 8.98 15.27
CA LEU A 315 -0.35 8.95 14.62
C LEU A 315 -1.39 8.16 15.43
N GLY A 316 -0.98 7.07 16.08
CA GLY A 316 -1.90 6.14 16.73
C GLY A 316 -2.82 5.38 15.77
N VAL A 317 -2.46 5.32 14.49
CA VAL A 317 -3.10 4.53 13.42
C VAL A 317 -2.04 3.90 12.54
N ARG A 318 -2.40 2.81 11.87
CA ARG A 318 -1.54 2.10 10.93
C ARG A 318 -1.39 2.88 9.62
N VAL A 319 -0.20 2.84 9.04
CA VAL A 319 0.08 3.41 7.71
C VAL A 319 0.29 2.28 6.70
N CYS A 320 -0.26 2.42 5.49
CA CYS A 320 -0.04 1.47 4.40
C CYS A 320 0.59 2.17 3.20
N VAL A 321 1.83 1.81 2.87
CA VAL A 321 2.58 2.36 1.74
C VAL A 321 2.23 1.60 0.46
N ASP A 322 1.71 2.30 -0.55
CA ASP A 322 1.35 1.72 -1.84
C ASP A 322 2.57 1.34 -2.70
N HIS A 323 2.45 0.30 -3.53
CA HIS A 323 3.35 -0.07 -4.64
C HIS A 323 4.84 -0.10 -4.26
N LEU A 324 5.19 -0.89 -3.24
CA LEU A 324 6.55 -0.98 -2.66
C LEU A 324 7.14 0.36 -2.19
N GLY A 325 6.35 1.43 -2.07
CA GLY A 325 6.84 2.78 -1.78
C GLY A 325 7.38 3.54 -2.99
N HIS A 326 7.08 3.08 -4.20
CA HIS A 326 7.49 3.71 -5.46
C HIS A 326 9.01 4.04 -5.54
N PRO A 327 9.89 3.01 -5.51
CA PRO A 327 11.32 3.16 -5.70
C PRO A 327 11.65 3.61 -7.13
N ASP A 328 12.59 4.56 -7.27
CA ASP A 328 13.16 4.91 -8.57
C ASP A 328 14.34 3.98 -8.90
N ILE A 329 14.02 2.83 -9.49
CA ILE A 329 15.00 1.82 -9.93
C ILE A 329 15.54 2.15 -11.34
N LYS A 330 15.05 3.21 -11.98
CA LYS A 330 15.42 3.58 -13.37
C LYS A 330 16.78 4.26 -13.46
N ALA A 331 17.28 4.79 -12.34
CA ALA A 331 18.64 5.32 -12.22
C ALA A 331 19.71 4.21 -12.17
N ALA A 332 19.44 3.10 -11.48
CA ALA A 332 20.26 1.89 -11.48
C ALA A 332 19.47 0.68 -10.94
N ALA A 333 19.63 -0.49 -11.57
CA ALA A 333 19.14 -1.75 -11.03
C ALA A 333 20.02 -2.18 -9.85
N ALA A 334 19.67 -1.73 -8.64
CA ALA A 334 20.45 -1.97 -7.44
C ALA A 334 20.38 -3.44 -6.99
N GLU A 335 21.48 -4.17 -7.11
CA GLU A 335 21.61 -5.56 -6.60
C GLU A 335 21.35 -5.64 -5.09
N ASN A 336 21.71 -4.57 -4.36
CA ASN A 336 21.40 -4.36 -2.96
C ASN A 336 20.27 -3.30 -2.81
N PRO A 337 19.09 -3.66 -2.29
CA PRO A 337 17.96 -2.72 -2.21
C PRO A 337 18.20 -1.57 -1.23
N TYR A 338 19.17 -1.66 -0.32
CA TYR A 338 19.52 -0.56 0.60
C TYR A 338 20.24 0.60 -0.09
N ASP A 339 20.70 0.45 -1.34
CA ASP A 339 21.29 1.52 -2.13
C ASP A 339 20.23 2.40 -2.81
N VAL A 340 18.95 1.98 -2.81
CA VAL A 340 17.82 2.77 -3.29
C VAL A 340 17.46 3.85 -2.26
N GLU A 341 17.51 5.13 -2.66
CA GLU A 341 17.24 6.28 -1.79
C GLU A 341 15.89 6.12 -1.08
N GLY A 342 15.91 6.09 0.26
CA GLY A 342 14.72 5.98 1.10
C GLY A 342 14.36 4.54 1.51
N PHE A 343 14.88 3.49 0.86
CA PHE A 343 14.55 2.10 1.21
C PHE A 343 14.94 1.74 2.65
N GLY A 344 16.09 2.25 3.12
CA GLY A 344 16.52 2.10 4.51
C GLY A 344 15.52 2.65 5.54
N ALA A 345 14.72 3.67 5.19
CA ALA A 345 13.64 4.18 6.04
C ALA A 345 12.40 3.28 5.99
N LEU A 346 12.00 2.79 4.80
CA LEU A 346 10.94 1.78 4.67
C LEU A 346 11.26 0.54 5.51
N ALA A 347 12.50 0.04 5.45
CA ALA A 347 12.94 -1.10 6.23
C ALA A 347 12.86 -0.87 7.75
N ARG A 348 13.14 0.36 8.23
CA ARG A 348 12.99 0.73 9.66
C ARG A 348 11.53 0.86 10.07
N LEU A 349 10.68 1.48 9.25
CA LEU A 349 9.23 1.60 9.47
C LEU A 349 8.53 0.23 9.54
N LEU A 350 8.85 -0.66 8.59
CA LEU A 350 8.38 -2.04 8.59
C LEU A 350 8.85 -2.78 9.86
N ARG A 351 10.09 -2.59 10.31
CA ARG A 351 10.60 -3.18 11.57
C ARG A 351 9.92 -2.60 12.83
N ALA A 352 9.59 -1.31 12.85
CA ALA A 352 8.86 -0.66 13.94
C ALA A 352 7.45 -1.26 14.12
N GLY A 353 6.75 -1.52 13.01
CA GLY A 353 5.57 -2.39 13.00
C GLY A 353 4.21 -1.72 12.96
N ASP A 354 4.11 -0.39 12.84
CA ASP A 354 2.85 0.31 12.52
C ASP A 354 2.67 0.57 11.02
N THR A 355 3.71 0.36 10.23
CA THR A 355 3.71 0.49 8.77
C THR A 355 3.55 -0.86 8.07
N TYR A 356 2.67 -0.90 7.09
CA TYR A 356 2.48 -1.95 6.09
C TYR A 356 2.95 -1.47 4.71
N VAL A 357 3.27 -2.39 3.80
CA VAL A 357 3.58 -2.08 2.40
C VAL A 357 2.82 -3.01 1.46
N LYS A 358 2.39 -2.49 0.30
CA LYS A 358 1.74 -3.29 -0.76
C LYS A 358 2.77 -3.80 -1.76
N LEU A 359 2.79 -5.11 -1.98
CA LEU A 359 3.55 -5.77 -3.04
C LEU A 359 2.71 -5.79 -4.32
N SER A 360 2.75 -4.70 -5.09
CA SER A 360 1.85 -4.48 -6.22
C SER A 360 2.40 -3.52 -7.28
N ALA A 361 1.73 -3.49 -8.44
CA ALA A 361 1.98 -2.58 -9.56
C ALA A 361 3.44 -2.50 -10.08
N PRO A 362 4.14 -3.65 -10.28
CA PRO A 362 5.57 -3.66 -10.63
C PRO A 362 5.86 -2.92 -11.95
N TYR A 363 4.91 -2.96 -12.89
CA TYR A 363 4.92 -2.28 -14.19
C TYR A 363 4.96 -0.74 -14.09
N ARG A 364 4.63 -0.16 -12.92
CA ARG A 364 4.78 1.29 -12.65
C ARG A 364 6.18 1.65 -12.15
N LEU A 365 6.91 0.67 -11.63
CA LEU A 365 8.20 0.82 -10.93
C LEU A 365 9.37 0.49 -11.84
N SER A 366 9.25 -0.63 -12.55
CA SER A 366 10.30 -1.27 -13.35
C SER A 366 10.67 -0.49 -14.61
N ALA A 367 11.88 -0.74 -15.12
CA ALA A 367 12.30 -0.45 -16.49
C ALA A 367 12.25 -1.68 -17.42
N ARG A 368 11.98 -2.88 -16.87
CA ARG A 368 12.07 -4.18 -17.55
C ARG A 368 10.69 -4.85 -17.69
N ALA A 369 10.47 -5.54 -18.81
CA ALA A 369 9.25 -6.31 -19.05
C ALA A 369 9.10 -7.55 -18.13
N ASP A 370 10.20 -8.05 -17.56
CA ASP A 370 10.20 -9.17 -16.59
C ASP A 370 10.09 -8.71 -15.13
N HIS A 371 10.17 -7.40 -14.86
CA HIS A 371 10.22 -6.80 -13.52
C HIS A 371 11.36 -7.28 -12.61
N GLY A 372 12.41 -7.92 -13.16
CA GLY A 372 13.51 -8.50 -12.39
C GLY A 372 14.41 -7.47 -11.67
N ASP A 373 14.33 -6.20 -12.06
CA ASP A 373 14.95 -5.06 -11.37
C ASP A 373 14.22 -4.70 -10.06
N ILE A 374 12.94 -5.06 -9.91
CA ILE A 374 12.16 -4.87 -8.67
C ILE A 374 12.39 -6.03 -7.67
N GLU A 375 12.90 -7.18 -8.13
CA GLU A 375 13.07 -8.39 -7.30
C GLU A 375 13.88 -8.16 -6.00
N PRO A 376 15.03 -7.45 -6.00
CA PRO A 376 15.79 -7.22 -4.76
C PRO A 376 14.98 -6.47 -3.68
N VAL A 377 14.26 -5.42 -4.08
CA VAL A 377 13.40 -4.62 -3.19
C VAL A 377 12.20 -5.44 -2.70
N ALA A 378 11.53 -6.14 -3.62
CA ALA A 378 10.35 -6.95 -3.31
C ALA A 378 10.68 -8.11 -2.35
N ARG A 379 11.79 -8.81 -2.58
CA ARG A 379 12.21 -9.93 -1.74
C ARG A 379 12.76 -9.48 -0.40
N GLU A 380 13.41 -8.33 -0.31
CA GLU A 380 13.83 -7.79 0.98
C GLU A 380 12.63 -7.37 1.85
N VAL A 381 11.57 -6.74 1.32
CA VAL A 381 10.38 -6.46 2.15
C VAL A 381 9.67 -7.74 2.62
N LEU A 382 9.62 -8.78 1.78
CA LEU A 382 9.13 -10.11 2.17
C LEU A 382 10.00 -10.76 3.25
N ARG A 383 11.33 -10.70 3.13
CA ARG A 383 12.27 -11.21 4.14
C ARG A 383 12.21 -10.41 5.46
N LEU A 384 11.95 -9.10 5.37
CA LEU A 384 11.84 -8.20 6.52
C LEU A 384 10.57 -8.47 7.34
N ARG A 385 9.39 -8.46 6.70
CA ARG A 385 8.08 -8.55 7.37
C ARG A 385 6.97 -9.21 6.52
N GLY A 386 7.32 -10.09 5.58
CA GLY A 386 6.33 -10.78 4.73
C GLY A 386 5.25 -11.54 5.52
N LEU A 387 5.61 -12.05 6.70
CA LEU A 387 4.68 -12.75 7.59
C LEU A 387 3.66 -11.85 8.29
N ASP A 388 3.83 -10.52 8.34
CA ASP A 388 2.90 -9.67 9.10
C ASP A 388 2.70 -8.20 8.64
N ARG A 389 3.49 -7.65 7.69
CA ARG A 389 3.34 -6.26 7.19
C ARG A 389 3.37 -6.08 5.67
N VAL A 390 3.47 -7.15 4.88
CA VAL A 390 3.37 -7.06 3.40
C VAL A 390 2.01 -7.60 2.96
N VAL A 391 1.24 -6.83 2.18
CA VAL A 391 -0.01 -7.31 1.56
C VAL A 391 0.13 -7.38 0.04
N PHE A 392 -0.40 -8.42 -0.58
CA PHE A 392 -0.51 -8.48 -2.03
C PHE A 392 -1.59 -7.52 -2.56
N ALA A 393 -1.40 -6.99 -3.77
CA ALA A 393 -2.46 -6.34 -4.54
C ALA A 393 -2.19 -6.38 -6.05
N THR A 394 -3.24 -6.35 -6.88
CA THR A 394 -3.09 -6.39 -8.35
C THR A 394 -2.86 -5.01 -8.96
N ASP A 395 -3.49 -3.97 -8.39
CA ASP A 395 -3.64 -2.63 -8.99
C ASP A 395 -4.47 -2.63 -10.31
N TRP A 396 -5.39 -3.60 -10.44
CA TRP A 396 -6.39 -3.63 -11.51
C TRP A 396 -7.28 -2.37 -11.46
N PRO A 397 -7.67 -1.76 -12.61
CA PRO A 397 -7.56 -2.24 -13.98
C PRO A 397 -6.28 -1.82 -14.71
N HIS A 398 -5.18 -1.61 -13.97
CA HIS A 398 -3.89 -1.21 -14.52
C HIS A 398 -3.96 0.12 -15.28
N THR A 399 -4.53 1.16 -14.66
CA THR A 399 -4.83 2.45 -15.33
C THR A 399 -3.60 3.11 -15.96
N ARG A 400 -3.73 3.50 -17.23
CA ARG A 400 -2.67 3.96 -18.17
C ARG A 400 -1.74 2.85 -18.70
N PHE A 401 -2.08 1.59 -18.44
CA PHE A 401 -1.40 0.36 -18.89
C PHE A 401 -2.46 -0.68 -19.34
N GLU A 402 -3.50 -0.20 -20.02
CA GLU A 402 -4.68 -0.98 -20.41
C GLU A 402 -4.30 -2.19 -21.29
N GLY A 403 -4.68 -3.39 -20.84
CA GLY A 403 -4.35 -4.65 -21.52
C GLY A 403 -3.17 -5.42 -20.89
N LEU A 404 -2.51 -4.87 -19.86
CA LEU A 404 -1.53 -5.59 -19.06
C LEU A 404 -2.15 -6.83 -18.39
N ASP A 405 -1.49 -7.98 -18.55
CA ASP A 405 -1.72 -9.15 -17.69
C ASP A 405 -0.76 -9.13 -16.49
N ILE A 406 -1.33 -9.18 -15.28
CA ILE A 406 -0.59 -9.20 -14.01
C ILE A 406 -0.28 -10.62 -13.52
N ARG A 407 -0.88 -11.67 -14.14
CA ARG A 407 -0.68 -13.07 -13.73
C ARG A 407 0.79 -13.52 -13.67
N PRO A 408 1.69 -13.13 -14.61
CA PRO A 408 3.11 -13.47 -14.50
C PRO A 408 3.78 -12.92 -13.23
N TRP A 409 3.37 -11.74 -12.76
CA TRP A 409 3.84 -11.20 -11.48
C TRP A 409 3.30 -11.99 -10.29
N MET A 410 2.02 -12.40 -10.33
CA MET A 410 1.42 -13.22 -9.28
C MET A 410 2.14 -14.57 -9.13
N GLU A 411 2.45 -15.22 -10.25
CA GLU A 411 3.24 -16.47 -10.28
C GLU A 411 4.66 -16.27 -9.71
N THR A 412 5.35 -15.19 -10.09
CA THR A 412 6.68 -14.82 -9.55
C THR A 412 6.63 -14.58 -8.03
N VAL A 413 5.62 -13.86 -7.54
CA VAL A 413 5.43 -13.61 -6.09
C VAL A 413 5.15 -14.91 -5.32
N LEU A 414 4.40 -15.85 -5.92
CA LEU A 414 4.17 -17.17 -5.35
C LEU A 414 5.41 -18.08 -5.41
N ASP A 415 6.25 -17.96 -6.45
CA ASP A 415 7.54 -18.67 -6.54
C ASP A 415 8.56 -18.12 -5.51
N TRP A 416 8.51 -16.84 -5.16
CA TRP A 416 9.28 -16.27 -4.04
C TRP A 416 8.83 -16.81 -2.67
N CYS A 417 7.55 -17.15 -2.50
CA CYS A 417 7.05 -17.86 -1.31
C CYS A 417 7.45 -19.36 -1.32
N GLY A 418 7.43 -19.98 -2.50
CA GLY A 418 7.97 -21.32 -2.74
C GLY A 418 7.25 -22.44 -1.98
N ARG A 419 7.87 -22.92 -0.89
CA ARG A 419 7.30 -23.94 0.01
C ARG A 419 6.75 -23.37 1.32
N ASP A 420 6.88 -22.07 1.56
CA ASP A 420 6.33 -21.44 2.77
C ASP A 420 4.86 -21.07 2.56
N ASP A 421 3.99 -22.01 2.89
CA ASP A 421 2.53 -21.81 2.89
C ASP A 421 2.08 -20.77 3.90
N VAL A 422 2.83 -20.55 4.99
CA VAL A 422 2.50 -19.51 5.97
C VAL A 422 2.81 -18.14 5.38
N LEU A 423 3.94 -17.98 4.69
CA LEU A 423 4.24 -16.74 3.97
C LEU A 423 3.23 -16.46 2.86
N ALA A 424 2.84 -17.46 2.06
CA ALA A 424 1.81 -17.29 1.04
C ALA A 424 0.44 -16.90 1.64
N ASP A 425 -0.03 -17.63 2.66
CA ASP A 425 -1.29 -17.33 3.35
C ASP A 425 -1.28 -15.95 4.02
N ARG A 426 -0.18 -15.57 4.69
CA ARG A 426 -0.04 -14.25 5.32
C ARG A 426 -0.03 -13.15 4.26
N LEU A 427 0.74 -13.29 3.18
CA LEU A 427 0.86 -12.28 2.12
C LEU A 427 -0.46 -12.01 1.36
N PHE A 428 -1.16 -13.08 0.97
CA PHE A 428 -2.39 -12.97 0.16
C PHE A 428 -3.68 -12.87 1.00
N ARG A 429 -3.67 -13.30 2.27
CA ARG A 429 -4.86 -13.28 3.14
C ARG A 429 -4.57 -12.69 4.52
N GLY A 430 -3.77 -13.35 5.34
CA GLY A 430 -3.66 -13.07 6.78
C GLY A 430 -3.30 -11.62 7.12
N ASN A 431 -2.35 -11.02 6.41
CA ASN A 431 -1.91 -9.64 6.60
C ASN A 431 -2.99 -8.64 6.17
N ALA A 432 -3.79 -8.97 5.15
CA ALA A 432 -4.91 -8.15 4.70
C ALA A 432 -6.11 -8.24 5.65
N GLU A 433 -6.37 -9.41 6.24
CA GLU A 433 -7.38 -9.57 7.29
C GLU A 433 -7.06 -8.74 8.55
N ASP A 434 -5.78 -8.70 8.92
CA ASP A 434 -5.26 -7.87 10.01
C ASP A 434 -5.35 -6.37 9.65
N LEU A 435 -4.78 -5.97 8.51
CA LEU A 435 -4.73 -4.57 8.06
C LEU A 435 -6.13 -3.96 7.90
N TRP A 436 -7.02 -4.62 7.17
CA TRP A 436 -8.34 -4.10 6.82
C TRP A 436 -9.45 -4.53 7.80
N ASN A 437 -9.08 -5.02 8.99
CA ASN A 437 -9.99 -5.38 10.07
C ASN A 437 -11.18 -6.21 9.55
N THR A 438 -10.85 -7.39 8.99
CA THR A 438 -11.81 -8.28 8.32
C THR A 438 -12.12 -9.54 9.11
N ARG A 439 -11.24 -9.95 10.04
CA ARG A 439 -11.57 -11.00 11.01
C ARG A 439 -12.78 -10.59 11.84
N ARG A 440 -13.79 -11.46 11.88
CA ARG A 440 -14.87 -11.31 12.85
C ARG A 440 -14.28 -11.40 14.26
N ARG A 441 -14.66 -10.46 15.13
CA ARG A 441 -14.62 -10.73 16.57
C ARG A 441 -15.63 -11.84 16.83
N VAL A 442 -15.15 -12.95 17.39
CA VAL A 442 -15.95 -14.12 17.80
C VAL A 442 -16.59 -13.85 19.15
#